data_AF-A0A3D0HNU5-F1
#
_entry.id   AF-A0A3D0HNU5-F1
#
_cell.length_a   1.000
_cell.length_b   1.000
_cell.length_c   1.000
_cell.angle_alpha   90.00
_cell.angle_beta   90.00
_cell.angle_gamma   90.00
#
_symmetry.space_group_name_H-M   'P 1'
#
loop_
_entity.id
_entity.type
_entity.pdbx_description
1 polymer ?
#
loop_
_entity_poly.entity_id
_entity_poly.type
_entity_poly.pdbx_seq_one_letter_code
_entity_poly.pdbx_strand_id
1 'polypeptide(L)'
;MRRKIKFAIFCMLFCWIIVFVQFAMTRFYLAHNDAAQAFARNQLVVENGHSDLQNLSEKGGIVKGHLSGRISAEQKEHLASHLFHAWGGAVKSTHEASGYYVAYGYTSGITFYKKINGQKINLNLAITYDEISDETTVYLGIPLLNSDF
;
A
#
# COMPACT_ATOMS: atom_id res chain seq x y z
N MET A 1 10.47 -40.64 36.70
CA MET A 1 10.76 -39.26 36.22
C MET A 1 10.96 -39.12 34.70
N ARG A 2 11.39 -40.15 33.95
CA ARG A 2 11.68 -40.05 32.50
C ARG A 2 10.49 -39.71 31.57
N ARG A 3 9.25 -40.11 31.90
CA ARG A 3 8.06 -39.85 31.05
C ARG A 3 7.65 -38.37 31.01
N LYS A 4 7.73 -37.66 32.14
CA LYS A 4 7.38 -36.24 32.24
C LYS A 4 8.36 -35.35 31.44
N ILE A 5 9.66 -35.71 31.45
CA ILE A 5 10.70 -35.01 30.70
C ILE A 5 10.52 -35.20 29.19
N LYS A 6 10.21 -36.42 28.73
CA LYS A 6 9.90 -36.69 27.31
C LYS A 6 8.69 -35.89 26.83
N PHE A 7 7.67 -35.75 27.67
CA PHE A 7 6.48 -34.96 27.38
C PHE A 7 6.80 -33.46 27.29
N ALA A 8 7.62 -32.94 28.20
CA ALA A 8 8.07 -31.54 28.18
C ALA A 8 8.89 -31.21 26.91
N ILE A 9 9.78 -32.10 26.48
CA ILE A 9 10.55 -31.93 25.23
C ILE A 9 9.63 -31.94 24.01
N PHE A 10 8.62 -32.82 24.00
CA PHE A 10 7.63 -32.85 22.92
C PHE A 10 6.81 -31.56 22.85
N CYS A 11 6.36 -31.03 24.00
CA CYS A 11 5.67 -29.75 24.06
C CYS A 11 6.55 -28.60 23.58
N MET A 12 7.85 -28.60 23.93
CA MET A 12 8.79 -27.57 23.48
C MET A 12 8.97 -27.62 21.95
N LEU A 13 9.14 -28.80 21.37
CA LEU A 13 9.23 -28.98 19.91
C LEU A 13 7.94 -28.56 19.21
N PHE A 14 6.78 -28.88 19.78
CA PHE A 14 5.48 -28.47 19.23
C PHE A 14 5.31 -26.95 19.24
N CYS A 15 5.71 -26.27 20.33
CA CYS A 15 5.72 -24.80 20.38
C CYS A 15 6.65 -24.20 19.31
N TRP A 16 7.83 -24.80 19.09
CA TRP A 16 8.75 -24.36 18.03
C TRP A 16 8.16 -24.54 16.63
N ILE A 17 7.40 -25.63 16.39
CA ILE A 17 6.69 -25.83 15.12
C ILE A 17 5.61 -24.77 14.94
N ILE A 18 4.83 -24.43 15.97
CA ILE A 18 3.81 -23.36 15.89
C ILE A 18 4.46 -22.03 15.53
N VAL A 19 5.56 -21.66 16.18
CA VAL A 19 6.29 -20.41 15.88
C VAL A 19 6.79 -20.42 14.43
N PHE A 20 7.31 -21.54 13.96
CA PHE A 20 7.77 -21.67 12.57
C PHE A 20 6.61 -21.56 11.56
N VAL A 21 5.48 -22.21 11.85
CA VAL A 21 4.26 -22.10 11.03
C VAL A 21 3.73 -20.67 11.02
N GLN A 22 3.73 -19.99 12.16
CA GLN A 22 3.29 -18.60 12.27
C GLN A 22 4.22 -17.66 11.49
N PHE A 23 5.54 -17.88 11.54
CA PHE A 23 6.52 -17.14 10.75
C PHE A 23 6.35 -17.37 9.24
N ALA A 24 6.15 -18.63 8.84
CA ALA A 24 5.90 -19.01 7.45
C ALA A 24 4.59 -18.42 6.93
N MET A 25 3.50 -18.50 7.71
CA MET A 25 2.22 -17.88 7.37
C MET A 25 2.34 -16.37 7.22
N THR A 26 3.00 -15.70 8.16
CA THR A 26 3.21 -14.23 8.09
C THR A 26 3.96 -13.86 6.81
N ARG A 27 5.04 -14.57 6.49
CA ARG A 27 5.82 -14.35 5.27
C ARG A 27 5.02 -14.62 4.00
N PHE A 28 4.20 -15.67 3.99
CA PHE A 28 3.39 -16.04 2.84
C PHE A 28 2.23 -15.04 2.62
N TYR A 29 1.59 -14.59 3.69
CA TYR A 29 0.53 -13.58 3.64
C TYR A 29 1.05 -12.22 3.16
N LEU A 30 2.23 -11.82 3.64
CA LEU A 30 2.94 -10.62 3.16
C LEU A 30 3.41 -10.74 1.71
N ALA A 31 3.58 -11.96 1.18
CA ALA A 31 3.90 -12.20 -0.23
C ALA A 31 2.67 -12.19 -1.14
N HIS A 32 1.45 -12.20 -0.58
CA HIS A 32 0.21 -12.00 -1.35
C HIS A 32 -0.24 -10.54 -1.38
N ASN A 33 0.13 -9.76 -0.34
CA ASN A 33 -0.16 -8.33 -0.24
C ASN A 33 1.06 -7.48 -0.64
N ASP A 34 1.47 -7.62 -1.90
CA ASP A 34 2.64 -6.97 -2.53
C ASP A 34 2.71 -5.44 -2.33
N ALA A 35 1.53 -4.81 -2.34
CA ALA A 35 1.30 -3.42 -2.01
C ALA A 35 1.75 -3.04 -0.59
N ALA A 36 1.37 -3.87 0.40
CA ALA A 36 1.75 -3.68 1.80
C ALA A 36 3.25 -3.85 2.01
N GLN A 37 3.89 -4.76 1.26
CA GLN A 37 5.34 -4.92 1.29
C GLN A 37 6.08 -3.72 0.68
N ALA A 38 5.51 -3.08 -0.35
CA ALA A 38 6.04 -1.86 -0.94
C ALA A 38 5.98 -0.66 0.01
N PHE A 39 4.95 -0.57 0.86
CA PHE A 39 4.86 0.40 1.95
C PHE A 39 5.88 0.11 3.05
N ALA A 40 5.87 -1.10 3.62
CA ALA A 40 6.68 -1.46 4.79
C ALA A 40 8.20 -1.33 4.57
N ARG A 41 8.68 -1.37 3.32
CA ARG A 41 10.10 -1.39 2.98
C ARG A 41 10.68 -0.02 2.63
N ASN A 42 9.85 1.02 2.50
CA ASN A 42 10.27 2.28 1.89
C ASN A 42 10.25 3.44 2.87
N GLN A 43 11.24 3.53 3.76
CA GLN A 43 11.51 4.77 4.51
C GLN A 43 11.86 5.90 3.54
N LEU A 44 10.88 6.73 3.19
CA LEU A 44 11.11 8.04 2.59
C LEU A 44 10.69 9.11 3.59
N VAL A 45 11.66 9.97 3.90
CA VAL A 45 11.54 11.14 4.77
C VAL A 45 10.49 12.08 4.16
N VAL A 46 9.48 12.43 4.95
CA VAL A 46 8.44 13.39 4.57
C VAL A 46 9.07 14.79 4.56
N GLU A 47 9.30 15.34 3.37
CA GLU A 47 9.54 16.78 3.22
C GLU A 47 8.19 17.42 2.90
N ASN A 48 7.66 18.19 3.85
CA ASN A 48 6.44 18.97 3.68
C ASN A 48 6.70 20.10 2.67
N GLY A 49 6.48 19.82 1.39
CA GLY A 49 6.71 20.78 0.31
C GLY A 49 5.45 21.06 -0.49
N HIS A 50 4.78 22.18 -0.20
CA HIS A 50 3.93 22.86 -1.19
C HIS A 50 4.76 23.03 -2.47
N SER A 51 4.43 22.34 -3.56
CA SER A 51 5.24 22.43 -4.77
C SER A 51 4.47 22.14 -6.05
N ASP A 52 4.74 22.97 -7.05
CA ASP A 52 4.29 22.90 -8.43
C ASP A 52 4.30 21.47 -8.99
N LEU A 53 3.31 21.15 -9.84
CA LEU A 53 3.17 19.86 -10.51
C LEU A 53 4.46 19.39 -11.21
N GLN A 54 5.30 20.32 -11.68
CA GLN A 54 6.62 20.02 -12.26
C GLN A 54 7.62 19.47 -11.24
N ASN A 55 7.61 19.97 -10.00
CA ASN A 55 8.52 19.52 -8.94
C ASN A 55 8.17 18.10 -8.47
N LEU A 56 6.88 17.72 -8.50
CA LEU A 56 6.43 16.37 -8.12
C LEU A 56 7.00 15.29 -9.04
N SER A 57 7.16 15.60 -10.34
CA SER A 57 7.80 14.71 -11.30
C SER A 57 9.32 14.59 -11.10
N GLU A 58 9.94 15.47 -10.32
CA GLU A 58 11.39 15.53 -10.08
C GLU A 58 11.84 15.18 -8.65
N LYS A 59 10.98 15.34 -7.65
CA LYS A 59 11.31 15.07 -6.24
C LYS A 59 10.37 14.07 -5.58
N GLY A 60 9.26 13.75 -6.22
CA GLY A 60 8.17 13.03 -5.58
C GLY A 60 7.40 13.90 -4.59
N GLY A 61 6.27 13.40 -4.13
CA GLY A 61 5.40 14.09 -3.18
C GLY A 61 4.03 13.49 -3.11
N ILE A 62 3.14 14.18 -2.39
CA ILE A 62 1.78 13.74 -2.12
C ILE A 62 0.83 14.87 -2.51
N VAL A 63 -0.16 14.56 -3.34
CA VAL A 63 -1.28 15.44 -3.63
C VAL A 63 -2.51 14.91 -2.90
N LYS A 64 -3.15 15.77 -2.10
CA LYS A 64 -4.35 15.44 -1.33
C LYS A 64 -5.56 16.14 -1.96
N GLY A 65 -6.61 15.37 -2.22
CA GLY A 65 -7.92 15.85 -2.64
C GLY A 65 -9.00 15.38 -1.67
N HIS A 66 -10.13 16.09 -1.67
CA HIS A 66 -11.26 15.78 -0.80
C HIS A 66 -12.56 15.79 -1.61
N LEU A 67 -13.48 14.91 -1.22
CA LEU A 67 -14.80 14.75 -1.80
C LEU A 67 -15.80 14.62 -0.65
N SER A 68 -16.92 15.32 -0.74
CA SER A 68 -17.99 15.19 0.24
C SER A 68 -18.70 13.84 0.09
N GLY A 69 -18.96 13.19 1.22
CA GLY A 69 -19.70 11.94 1.30
C GLY A 69 -18.88 10.70 0.94
N ARG A 70 -19.51 9.55 1.14
CA ARG A 70 -18.98 8.25 0.73
C ARG A 70 -19.15 8.02 -0.77
N ILE A 71 -18.10 7.53 -1.42
CA ILE A 71 -18.16 7.06 -2.82
C ILE A 71 -18.17 5.53 -2.91
N SER A 72 -18.87 5.01 -3.92
CA SER A 72 -18.99 3.57 -4.18
C SER A 72 -17.67 2.96 -4.68
N ALA A 73 -17.53 1.62 -4.60
CA ALA A 73 -16.36 0.92 -5.13
C ALA A 73 -16.14 1.19 -6.63
N GLU A 74 -17.21 1.18 -7.42
CA GLU A 74 -17.17 1.51 -8.85
C GLU A 74 -16.68 2.95 -9.08
N GLN A 75 -17.15 3.91 -8.27
CA GLN A 75 -16.68 5.30 -8.35
C GLN A 75 -15.20 5.44 -7.98
N LYS A 76 -14.70 4.68 -6.99
CA LYS A 76 -13.27 4.64 -6.66
C LYS A 76 -12.43 4.13 -7.82
N GLU A 77 -12.87 3.04 -8.46
CA GLU A 77 -12.19 2.47 -9.63
C GLU A 77 -12.19 3.43 -10.82
N HIS A 78 -13.33 4.07 -11.10
CA HIS A 78 -13.45 5.04 -12.18
C HIS A 78 -12.56 6.26 -11.92
N LEU A 79 -12.57 6.77 -10.69
CA LEU A 79 -11.71 7.88 -10.26
C LEU A 79 -10.22 7.51 -10.41
N ALA A 80 -9.84 6.31 -9.97
CA ALA A 80 -8.46 5.83 -10.12
C ALA A 80 -8.05 5.74 -11.59
N SER A 81 -8.87 5.09 -12.42
CA SER A 81 -8.58 4.98 -13.85
C SER A 81 -8.44 6.35 -14.51
N HIS A 82 -9.36 7.30 -14.22
CA HIS A 82 -9.31 8.66 -14.76
C HIS A 82 -8.07 9.42 -14.32
N LEU A 83 -7.70 9.38 -13.04
CA LEU A 83 -6.52 10.07 -12.54
C LEU A 83 -5.24 9.48 -13.14
N PHE A 84 -5.12 8.16 -13.22
CA PHE A 84 -3.97 7.54 -13.87
C PHE A 84 -3.87 7.94 -15.35
N HIS A 85 -4.98 7.92 -16.10
CA HIS A 85 -5.00 8.34 -17.50
C HIS A 85 -4.66 9.82 -17.68
N ALA A 86 -5.17 10.70 -16.81
CA ALA A 86 -4.86 12.13 -16.83
C ALA A 86 -3.35 12.39 -16.63
N TRP A 87 -2.68 11.50 -15.89
CA TRP A 87 -1.24 11.53 -15.68
C TRP A 87 -0.46 10.74 -16.73
N GLY A 88 -1.09 10.29 -17.82
CA GLY A 88 -0.45 9.52 -18.90
C GLY A 88 -0.07 8.09 -18.51
N GLY A 89 -0.68 7.56 -17.46
CA GLY A 89 -0.41 6.24 -16.91
C GLY A 89 -1.59 5.28 -16.97
N ALA A 90 -1.38 4.11 -16.41
CA ALA A 90 -2.41 3.08 -16.27
C ALA A 90 -2.31 2.40 -14.91
N VAL A 91 -3.46 2.01 -14.37
CA VAL A 91 -3.56 1.17 -13.17
C VAL A 91 -3.03 -0.24 -13.51
N LYS A 92 -2.21 -0.79 -12.63
CA LYS A 92 -1.62 -2.13 -12.73
C LYS A 92 -2.19 -3.10 -11.71
N SER A 93 -2.45 -2.63 -10.50
CA SER A 93 -3.09 -3.41 -9.44
C SER A 93 -3.93 -2.52 -8.55
N THR A 94 -4.97 -3.11 -7.96
CA THR A 94 -5.83 -2.48 -6.98
C THR A 94 -5.94 -3.39 -5.76
N HIS A 95 -6.08 -2.79 -4.60
CA HIS A 95 -6.30 -3.48 -3.34
C HIS A 95 -7.35 -2.70 -2.55
N GLU A 96 -8.41 -3.38 -2.14
CA GLU A 96 -9.42 -2.82 -1.24
C GLU A 96 -9.54 -3.73 -0.02
N ALA A 97 -9.32 -3.14 1.16
CA ALA A 97 -9.47 -3.83 2.43
C ALA A 97 -9.81 -2.81 3.52
N SER A 98 -10.62 -3.22 4.50
CA SER A 98 -10.91 -2.45 5.73
C SER A 98 -11.21 -0.95 5.52
N GLY A 99 -11.96 -0.59 4.48
CA GLY A 99 -12.38 0.80 4.23
C GLY A 99 -11.41 1.67 3.45
N TYR A 100 -10.21 1.17 3.11
CA TYR A 100 -9.26 1.85 2.23
C TYR A 100 -9.20 1.16 0.87
N TYR A 101 -9.09 1.97 -0.19
CA TYR A 101 -8.86 1.53 -1.55
C TYR A 101 -7.52 2.07 -2.02
N VAL A 102 -6.66 1.22 -2.57
CA VAL A 102 -5.36 1.63 -3.10
C VAL A 102 -5.19 1.09 -4.52
N ALA A 103 -4.90 1.99 -5.46
CA ALA A 103 -4.51 1.64 -6.81
C ALA A 103 -3.03 1.95 -7.03
N TYR A 104 -2.31 1.05 -7.67
CA TYR A 104 -0.92 1.23 -8.09
C TYR A 104 -0.82 1.20 -9.59
N GLY A 105 0.16 1.92 -10.13
CA GLY A 105 0.45 1.82 -11.54
C GLY A 105 1.68 2.60 -11.96
N TYR A 106 1.71 2.87 -13.26
CA TYR A 106 2.87 3.44 -13.92
C TYR A 106 2.47 4.49 -14.93
N THR A 107 3.21 5.59 -14.96
CA THR A 107 3.20 6.58 -16.05
C THR A 107 4.61 6.83 -16.57
N SER A 108 4.74 7.09 -17.87
CA SER A 108 6.00 7.52 -18.48
C SER A 108 6.38 8.98 -18.15
N GLY A 109 5.44 9.77 -17.60
CA GLY A 109 5.66 11.17 -17.27
C GLY A 109 6.51 11.42 -16.03
N ILE A 110 6.79 10.39 -15.23
CA ILE A 110 7.57 10.48 -13.99
C ILE A 110 8.81 9.59 -14.09
N THR A 111 9.98 10.18 -13.94
CA THR A 111 11.26 9.50 -14.15
C THR A 111 11.58 8.45 -13.07
N PHE A 112 11.22 8.71 -11.82
CA PHE A 112 11.48 7.80 -10.70
C PHE A 112 10.46 6.69 -10.66
N TYR A 113 10.89 5.46 -10.43
CA TYR A 113 10.00 4.33 -10.21
C TYR A 113 10.63 3.35 -9.22
N LYS A 114 9.77 2.56 -8.57
CA LYS A 114 10.20 1.37 -7.83
C LYS A 114 9.84 0.14 -8.62
N LYS A 115 10.71 -0.87 -8.53
CA LYS A 115 10.47 -2.17 -9.15
C LYS A 115 9.93 -3.10 -8.08
N ILE A 116 8.66 -3.49 -8.20
CA ILE A 116 7.96 -4.40 -7.29
C ILE A 116 7.53 -5.61 -8.12
N ASN A 117 7.99 -6.81 -7.74
CA ASN A 117 7.72 -8.07 -8.46
C ASN A 117 7.97 -8.00 -9.98
N GLY A 118 9.06 -7.32 -10.38
CA GLY A 118 9.41 -7.18 -11.79
C GLY A 118 8.72 -6.01 -12.51
N GLN A 119 7.65 -5.46 -11.95
CA GLN A 119 6.88 -4.36 -12.53
C GLN A 119 7.41 -3.00 -12.04
N LYS A 120 7.43 -2.01 -12.94
CA LYS A 120 7.73 -0.62 -12.58
C LYS A 120 6.46 0.04 -12.04
N ILE A 121 6.55 0.65 -10.87
CA ILE A 121 5.47 1.39 -10.22
C ILE A 121 6.02 2.76 -9.83
N ASN A 122 5.32 3.83 -10.21
CA ASN A 122 5.70 5.21 -9.89
C ASN A 122 4.51 6.13 -9.61
N LEU A 123 3.33 5.55 -9.44
CA LEU A 123 2.15 6.27 -9.05
C LEU A 123 1.30 5.34 -8.18
N ASN A 124 0.79 5.86 -7.07
CA ASN A 124 -0.26 5.20 -6.32
C ASN A 124 -1.33 6.19 -5.89
N LEU A 125 -2.56 5.70 -5.80
CA LEU A 125 -3.71 6.43 -5.34
C LEU A 125 -4.29 5.70 -4.14
N ALA A 126 -4.40 6.37 -3.00
CA ALA A 126 -5.13 5.85 -1.84
C ALA A 126 -6.40 6.66 -1.65
N ILE A 127 -7.52 5.98 -1.40
CA ILE A 127 -8.82 6.57 -1.13
C ILE A 127 -9.30 6.04 0.20
N THR A 128 -9.59 6.95 1.13
CA THR A 128 -10.13 6.65 2.45
C THR A 128 -11.42 7.42 2.66
N TYR A 129 -12.29 6.91 3.54
CA TYR A 129 -13.54 7.55 3.90
C TYR A 129 -13.63 7.65 5.42
N ASP A 130 -13.90 8.85 5.92
CA ASP A 130 -14.12 9.11 7.33
C ASP A 130 -15.64 9.24 7.60
N GLU A 131 -16.15 8.34 8.46
CA GLU A 131 -17.57 8.31 8.82
C GLU A 131 -17.99 9.47 9.73
N ILE A 132 -17.05 10.09 10.46
CA ILE A 132 -17.33 11.18 11.41
C ILE A 132 -17.49 12.50 10.65
N SER A 133 -16.58 12.78 9.72
CA SER A 133 -16.61 13.99 8.90
C SER A 133 -17.45 13.87 7.63
N ASP A 134 -17.91 12.65 7.29
CA ASP A 134 -18.61 12.32 6.05
C ASP A 134 -17.82 12.80 4.82
N GLU A 135 -16.52 12.48 4.80
CA GLU A 135 -15.58 12.96 3.80
C GLU A 135 -14.74 11.81 3.23
N THR A 136 -14.69 11.74 1.90
CA THR A 136 -13.76 10.87 1.18
C THR A 136 -12.49 11.66 0.88
N THR A 137 -11.35 11.15 1.37
CA THR A 137 -10.03 11.71 1.07
C THR A 137 -9.31 10.89 0.03
N VAL A 138 -8.69 11.58 -0.92
CA VAL A 138 -7.94 11.00 -2.03
C VAL A 138 -6.48 11.45 -1.95
N TYR A 139 -5.55 10.51 -1.91
CA TYR A 139 -4.12 10.77 -1.85
C TYR A 139 -3.45 10.21 -3.10
N LEU A 140 -2.74 11.04 -3.86
CA LEU A 140 -1.92 10.64 -4.98
C LEU A 140 -0.44 10.74 -4.57
N GLY A 141 0.26 9.61 -4.54
CA GLY A 141 1.68 9.54 -4.22
C GLY A 141 2.55 9.36 -5.44
N ILE A 142 3.66 10.09 -5.44
CA ILE A 142 4.71 10.00 -6.44
C ILE A 142 6.05 9.84 -5.72
N PRO A 143 6.83 8.78 -5.99
CA PRO A 143 6.44 7.59 -6.74
C PRO A 143 5.46 6.70 -5.96
N LEU A 144 5.50 6.75 -4.63
CA LEU A 144 4.67 5.95 -3.72
C LEU A 144 4.43 6.72 -2.42
N LEU A 145 3.18 6.76 -1.96
CA LEU A 145 2.83 7.14 -0.59
C LEU A 145 3.56 6.23 0.41
N ASN A 146 4.03 6.78 1.53
CA ASN A 146 4.61 6.01 2.63
C ASN A 146 4.12 6.48 4.01
N SER A 147 3.19 7.43 4.07
CA SER A 147 2.57 7.84 5.32
C SER A 147 1.45 6.87 5.69
N ASP A 148 1.30 6.59 6.98
CA ASP A 148 0.09 5.95 7.50
C ASP A 148 -1.08 6.94 7.32
N PHE A 149 -2.22 6.47 6.79
CA PHE A 149 -3.43 7.26 6.51
C PHE A 149 -4.61 6.74 7.32
#